data_AF-A0A651DG58-F1
#
_entry.id   AF-A0A651DG58-F1
#
_cell.length_a   1.000
_cell.length_b   1.000
_cell.length_c   1.000
_cell.angle_alpha   90.00
_cell.angle_beta   90.00
_cell.angle_gamma   90.00
#
_symmetry.space_group_name_H-M   'P 1'
#
loop_
_entity.id
_entity.type
_entity.pdbx_description
1 polymer ?
#
loop_
_entity_poly.entity_id
_entity_poly.type
_entity_poly.pdbx_seq_one_letter_code
_entity_poly.pdbx_strand_id
1 'polypeptide(L)'
;MGLPLQDGTSSCLVPPPGCRMLGRGAEKSGSPLTQSPYHSGGFMKVRYILALAAAAALLLPEMATAQRAGSIELGAVGNYLLYDDEIGIENAPGIGGRAGLYILPNLSVEVDWTYAEPDLTDPPGYQGRTQVVHELIQTRLLYNLWFGENTALLLGGGYTYDNYSTPRRLAARGGGPGGLVGLRYRFSERFSMRLEGIGYYVSADDATVGIARPETFNLGAQAGLSLMLRDRTETQIVELPAPPPDTIVVEREVEPELPEGTPTQICLATGENVTVYITPQGDTLVGPRRVSVQNLGPGVAFAGEYAEGRSWFVNDEPVDFEDIEYLRSGGEVSLDCANIMRVGEFGGVPLFANVGSERPFETLYVPVRPGVWQAYQTDLAQVRGN
;
A
#
# COMPACT_ATOMS: atom_id res chain seq x y z
N MET A 1 69.13 19.80 -75.56
CA MET A 1 69.25 18.43 -76.12
C MET A 1 67.85 17.84 -76.17
N GLY A 2 67.33 17.60 -77.39
CA GLY A 2 66.26 16.63 -77.71
C GLY A 2 64.80 16.92 -77.31
N LEU A 3 64.06 17.63 -78.17
CA LEU A 3 62.62 17.38 -78.49
C LEU A 3 62.53 16.24 -79.55
N PRO A 4 61.36 15.70 -80.01
CA PRO A 4 59.93 16.13 -79.94
C PRO A 4 58.93 14.99 -79.56
N LEU A 5 57.64 15.21 -79.18
CA LEU A 5 56.39 15.48 -79.97
C LEU A 5 56.06 14.48 -81.12
N GLN A 6 54.98 13.67 -81.02
CA GLN A 6 53.81 13.61 -81.95
C GLN A 6 52.92 12.34 -81.83
N ASP A 7 51.59 12.61 -81.83
CA ASP A 7 50.40 12.00 -82.47
C ASP A 7 50.41 10.59 -83.11
N GLY A 8 49.24 9.92 -83.05
CA GLY A 8 48.89 8.82 -83.94
C GLY A 8 47.55 8.12 -83.65
N THR A 9 46.50 8.50 -84.37
CA THR A 9 45.14 7.93 -84.40
C THR A 9 45.01 6.67 -85.29
N SER A 10 43.85 5.97 -85.16
CA SER A 10 43.23 4.91 -86.03
C SER A 10 43.41 3.47 -85.54
N SER A 11 42.41 2.72 -85.05
CA SER A 11 41.10 2.23 -85.58
C SER A 11 41.19 1.14 -86.66
N CYS A 12 40.29 0.12 -86.50
CA CYS A 12 39.88 -0.97 -87.41
C CYS A 12 40.73 -2.27 -87.36
N LEU A 13 40.25 -3.53 -87.43
CA LEU A 13 38.95 -4.19 -87.73
C LEU A 13 39.09 -5.72 -87.42
N VAL A 14 38.05 -6.35 -86.86
CA VAL A 14 37.47 -7.70 -87.18
C VAL A 14 38.32 -9.00 -87.11
N PRO A 15 37.86 -10.05 -86.38
CA PRO A 15 38.34 -11.44 -86.54
C PRO A 15 37.54 -12.25 -87.59
N PRO A 16 38.16 -13.26 -88.26
CA PRO A 16 37.59 -13.92 -89.45
C PRO A 16 36.67 -15.14 -89.15
N PRO A 17 35.88 -15.61 -90.13
CA PRO A 17 34.86 -16.65 -89.97
C PRO A 17 35.28 -18.06 -90.46
N GLY A 18 34.65 -19.08 -89.88
CA GLY A 18 34.11 -20.23 -90.63
C GLY A 18 35.04 -21.42 -90.92
N CYS A 19 34.92 -22.48 -90.12
CA CYS A 19 35.06 -23.85 -90.60
C CYS A 19 33.95 -24.72 -89.98
N ARG A 20 33.14 -25.33 -90.84
CA ARG A 20 31.93 -26.12 -90.52
C ARG A 20 32.03 -27.47 -91.23
N MET A 21 31.90 -28.57 -90.49
CA MET A 21 31.44 -29.90 -90.93
C MET A 21 30.97 -30.62 -89.64
N LEU A 22 29.67 -30.70 -89.32
CA LEU A 22 28.67 -31.70 -89.72
C LEU A 22 29.10 -33.17 -89.52
N GLY A 23 28.60 -33.76 -88.43
CA GLY A 23 28.55 -35.20 -88.19
C GLY A 23 27.40 -35.55 -87.24
N ARG A 24 26.36 -36.19 -87.77
CA ARG A 24 25.16 -36.71 -87.09
C ARG A 24 25.52 -37.92 -86.22
N GLY A 25 24.94 -38.01 -85.02
CA GLY A 25 24.93 -39.23 -84.22
C GLY A 25 24.16 -39.04 -82.92
N ALA A 26 22.92 -39.51 -82.89
CA ALA A 26 22.11 -39.56 -81.68
C ALA A 26 22.56 -40.74 -80.81
N GLU A 27 22.87 -40.50 -79.54
CA GLU A 27 22.82 -41.58 -78.55
C GLU A 27 22.46 -41.03 -77.17
N LYS A 28 21.39 -41.62 -76.62
CA LYS A 28 20.90 -41.43 -75.26
C LYS A 28 21.96 -41.91 -74.27
N SER A 29 22.27 -41.12 -73.25
CA SER A 29 22.70 -41.68 -71.97
C SER A 29 22.37 -40.69 -70.87
N GLY A 30 21.33 -41.02 -70.11
CA GLY A 30 20.99 -40.31 -68.89
C GLY A 30 22.01 -40.61 -67.80
N SER A 31 22.27 -39.60 -66.98
CA SER A 31 22.86 -39.72 -65.65
C SER A 31 22.49 -38.48 -64.85
N PRO A 32 22.31 -38.61 -63.53
CA PRO A 32 21.16 -38.04 -62.84
C PRO A 32 21.47 -36.76 -62.08
N LEU A 33 20.38 -36.07 -61.74
CA LEU A 33 20.26 -34.99 -60.78
C LEU A 33 21.03 -35.31 -59.48
N THR A 34 22.06 -34.52 -59.19
CA THR A 34 22.64 -34.44 -57.85
C THR A 34 21.68 -33.65 -56.96
N GLN A 35 20.70 -34.35 -56.38
CA GLN A 35 19.91 -33.83 -55.27
C GLN A 35 20.80 -33.81 -54.02
N SER A 36 21.07 -32.61 -53.52
CA SER A 36 21.63 -32.42 -52.18
C SER A 36 20.57 -32.78 -51.13
N PRO A 37 20.89 -33.55 -50.08
CA PRO A 37 19.90 -34.01 -49.12
C PRO A 37 19.47 -32.86 -48.20
N TYR A 38 18.21 -32.43 -48.35
CA TYR A 38 17.51 -31.63 -47.35
C TYR A 38 17.43 -32.45 -46.05
N HIS A 39 18.19 -32.05 -45.03
CA HIS A 39 18.03 -32.61 -43.69
C HIS A 39 16.73 -32.09 -43.08
N SER A 40 15.71 -32.94 -43.12
CA SER A 40 14.46 -32.84 -42.37
C SER A 40 14.75 -32.93 -40.86
N GLY A 41 14.95 -31.78 -40.20
CA GLY A 41 15.14 -31.67 -38.75
C GLY A 41 14.17 -30.70 -38.05
N GLY A 42 13.12 -30.23 -38.71
CA GLY A 42 12.31 -29.09 -38.26
C GLY A 42 11.18 -29.37 -37.27
N PHE A 43 10.73 -30.61 -37.09
CA PHE A 43 9.46 -30.87 -36.40
C PHE A 43 9.56 -31.38 -34.95
N MET A 44 10.77 -31.63 -34.43
CA MET A 44 10.92 -32.08 -33.04
C MET A 44 11.25 -30.96 -32.05
N LYS A 45 11.65 -29.75 -32.47
CA LYS A 45 12.00 -28.66 -31.53
C LYS A 45 10.82 -27.81 -31.07
N VAL A 46 9.76 -27.70 -31.87
CA VAL A 46 8.58 -26.83 -31.56
C VAL A 46 7.72 -27.41 -30.43
N ARG A 47 7.68 -28.75 -30.28
CA ARG A 47 6.90 -29.41 -29.21
C ARG A 47 7.55 -29.31 -27.82
N TYR A 48 8.87 -29.24 -27.76
CA TYR A 48 9.59 -29.06 -26.49
C TYR A 48 9.53 -27.61 -25.99
N ILE A 49 9.41 -26.62 -26.87
CA ILE A 49 9.30 -25.20 -26.50
C ILE A 49 7.94 -24.89 -25.82
N LEU A 50 6.85 -25.49 -26.30
CA LEU A 50 5.52 -25.36 -25.66
C LEU A 50 5.43 -26.11 -24.33
N ALA A 51 6.13 -27.25 -24.19
CA ALA A 51 6.18 -28.02 -22.95
C ALA A 51 7.01 -27.32 -21.85
N LEU A 52 8.10 -26.64 -22.23
CA LEU A 52 8.90 -25.82 -21.29
C LEU A 52 8.15 -24.56 -20.83
N ALA A 53 7.39 -23.92 -21.72
CA ALA A 53 6.56 -22.76 -21.35
C ALA A 53 5.40 -23.15 -20.40
N ALA A 54 4.82 -24.34 -20.57
CA ALA A 54 3.77 -24.86 -19.68
C ALA A 54 4.30 -25.31 -18.31
N ALA A 55 5.53 -25.84 -18.24
CA ALA A 55 6.17 -26.20 -16.97
C ALA A 55 6.58 -24.97 -16.15
N ALA A 56 6.95 -23.86 -16.80
CA ALA A 56 7.27 -22.60 -16.13
C ALA A 56 6.05 -21.93 -15.46
N ALA A 57 4.83 -22.21 -15.95
CA ALA A 57 3.60 -21.67 -15.37
C ALA A 57 3.19 -22.34 -14.04
N LEU A 58 3.75 -23.51 -13.71
CA LEU A 58 3.41 -24.29 -12.50
C LEU A 58 4.35 -24.06 -11.32
N LEU A 59 5.38 -23.22 -11.48
CA LEU A 59 6.35 -22.85 -10.45
C LEU A 59 6.31 -21.34 -10.18
N LEU A 60 5.12 -20.76 -10.08
CA LEU A 60 4.99 -19.39 -9.56
C LEU A 60 5.15 -19.48 -8.03
N PRO A 61 6.27 -19.06 -7.44
CA PRO A 61 6.30 -18.83 -6.00
C PRO A 61 5.26 -17.75 -5.68
N GLU A 62 4.77 -17.68 -4.45
CA GLU A 62 4.13 -16.47 -3.94
C GLU A 62 5.22 -15.40 -3.87
N MET A 63 5.38 -14.67 -4.96
CA MET A 63 6.56 -13.84 -5.17
C MET A 63 6.43 -12.59 -4.31
N ALA A 64 7.36 -12.48 -3.36
CA ALA A 64 7.62 -11.32 -2.53
C ALA A 64 7.37 -10.02 -3.32
N THR A 65 6.55 -9.15 -2.74
CA THR A 65 6.01 -7.92 -3.31
C THR A 65 7.09 -6.84 -3.40
N ALA A 66 8.13 -7.09 -4.19
CA ALA A 66 9.23 -6.16 -4.35
C ALA A 66 8.99 -5.09 -5.42
N GLN A 67 8.18 -5.38 -6.44
CA GLN A 67 7.96 -4.48 -7.58
C GLN A 67 6.49 -4.57 -7.98
N ARG A 68 5.78 -3.43 -8.07
CA ARG A 68 4.36 -3.38 -8.49
C ARG A 68 4.29 -3.00 -9.98
N ALA A 69 3.20 -3.37 -10.64
CA ALA A 69 2.92 -2.88 -11.99
C ALA A 69 2.92 -1.33 -12.00
N GLY A 70 3.63 -0.74 -12.96
CA GLY A 70 3.84 0.70 -13.09
C GLY A 70 5.15 1.24 -12.49
N SER A 71 5.96 0.40 -11.84
CA SER A 71 7.31 0.79 -11.39
C SER A 71 8.24 1.06 -12.59
N ILE A 72 9.15 2.01 -12.42
CA ILE A 72 10.12 2.39 -13.46
C ILE A 72 11.54 2.09 -12.95
N GLU A 73 12.34 1.41 -13.76
CA GLU A 73 13.75 1.13 -13.51
C GLU A 73 14.61 2.00 -14.40
N LEU A 74 15.59 2.68 -13.82
CA LEU A 74 16.63 3.39 -14.57
C LEU A 74 17.99 2.90 -14.11
N GLY A 75 18.87 2.57 -15.04
CA GLY A 75 20.17 1.98 -14.70
C GLY A 75 21.30 2.41 -15.61
N ALA A 76 22.52 2.24 -15.10
CA ALA A 76 23.74 2.28 -15.87
C ALA A 76 24.19 0.85 -16.12
N VAL A 77 24.69 0.58 -17.32
CA VAL A 77 25.04 -0.76 -17.75
C VAL A 77 26.36 -0.77 -18.50
N GLY A 78 27.18 -1.77 -18.23
CA GLY A 78 28.40 -2.06 -18.98
C GLY A 78 28.32 -3.47 -19.55
N ASN A 79 28.75 -3.65 -20.79
CA ASN A 79 28.78 -4.96 -21.44
C ASN A 79 30.16 -5.29 -21.99
N TYR A 80 30.40 -6.57 -22.21
CA TYR A 80 31.54 -7.08 -22.93
C TYR A 80 31.02 -8.09 -23.95
N LEU A 81 31.18 -7.78 -25.23
CA LEU A 81 30.67 -8.57 -26.34
C LEU A 81 31.80 -9.39 -26.94
N LEU A 82 31.53 -10.68 -27.13
CA LEU A 82 32.33 -11.57 -27.95
C LEU A 82 31.75 -11.51 -29.36
N TYR A 83 32.40 -10.73 -30.23
CA TYR A 83 31.96 -10.59 -31.61
C TYR A 83 32.37 -11.81 -32.42
N ASP A 84 31.58 -12.12 -33.44
CA ASP A 84 31.96 -13.13 -34.43
C ASP A 84 33.16 -12.64 -35.26
N ASP A 85 34.16 -13.50 -35.43
CA ASP A 85 35.37 -13.21 -36.21
C ASP A 85 35.03 -12.86 -37.67
N GLU A 86 33.86 -13.31 -38.19
CA GLU A 86 33.35 -12.96 -39.52
C GLU A 86 33.13 -11.45 -39.72
N ILE A 87 32.94 -10.68 -38.65
CA ILE A 87 32.74 -9.22 -38.71
C ILE A 87 34.09 -8.47 -38.77
N GLY A 88 35.20 -9.12 -38.41
CA GLY A 88 36.55 -8.56 -38.46
C GLY A 88 36.83 -7.49 -37.41
N ILE A 89 36.23 -7.64 -36.22
CA ILE A 89 36.26 -6.67 -35.12
C ILE A 89 36.67 -7.38 -33.82
N GLU A 90 37.55 -6.76 -33.03
CA GLU A 90 37.98 -7.26 -31.73
C GLU A 90 36.92 -7.08 -30.63
N ASN A 91 36.97 -7.95 -29.61
CA ASN A 91 36.08 -7.88 -28.45
C ASN A 91 36.32 -6.59 -27.65
N ALA A 92 35.26 -5.80 -27.43
CA ALA A 92 35.37 -4.53 -26.74
C ALA A 92 34.35 -4.38 -25.61
N PRO A 93 34.74 -3.69 -24.52
CA PRO A 93 33.79 -3.26 -23.52
C PRO A 93 32.92 -2.12 -24.06
N GLY A 94 31.65 -2.12 -23.67
CA GLY A 94 30.72 -1.02 -23.92
C GLY A 94 30.09 -0.52 -22.64
N ILE A 95 29.53 0.69 -22.72
CA ILE A 95 28.83 1.35 -21.62
C ILE A 95 27.55 2.00 -22.12
N GLY A 96 26.56 2.12 -21.26
CA GLY A 96 25.30 2.74 -21.61
C GLY A 96 24.29 2.81 -20.48
N GLY A 97 23.04 2.96 -20.88
CA GLY A 97 21.90 3.12 -19.99
C GLY A 97 20.84 2.06 -20.19
N ARG A 98 20.03 1.88 -19.16
CA ARG A 98 18.88 0.98 -19.11
C ARG A 98 17.65 1.75 -18.64
N ALA A 99 16.52 1.51 -19.30
CA ALA A 99 15.22 1.97 -18.85
C ALA A 99 14.23 0.80 -18.90
N GLY A 100 13.56 0.52 -17.78
CA GLY A 100 12.58 -0.55 -17.64
C GLY A 100 11.25 -0.03 -17.11
N LEU A 101 10.16 -0.61 -17.61
CA LEU A 101 8.81 -0.40 -17.11
C LEU A 101 8.21 -1.74 -16.69
N TYR A 102 7.84 -1.85 -15.42
CA TYR A 102 7.14 -3.03 -14.91
C TYR A 102 5.70 -2.99 -15.33
N ILE A 103 5.30 -3.94 -16.18
CA ILE A 103 3.90 -4.09 -16.60
C ILE A 103 3.13 -5.02 -15.65
N LEU A 104 3.84 -5.94 -15.00
CA LEU A 104 3.37 -6.78 -13.89
C LEU A 104 4.45 -6.82 -12.81
N PRO A 105 4.16 -7.31 -11.58
CA PRO A 105 5.15 -7.36 -10.51
C PRO A 105 6.49 -8.01 -10.87
N ASN A 106 6.43 -9.03 -11.72
CA ASN A 106 7.60 -9.82 -12.13
C ASN A 106 7.93 -9.67 -13.61
N LEU A 107 7.19 -8.85 -14.35
CA LEU A 107 7.32 -8.73 -15.80
C LEU A 107 7.56 -7.26 -16.17
N SER A 108 8.68 -6.98 -16.81
CA SER A 108 9.01 -5.65 -17.31
C SER A 108 9.31 -5.65 -18.80
N VAL A 109 9.05 -4.50 -19.43
CA VAL A 109 9.59 -4.16 -20.74
C VAL A 109 10.80 -3.27 -20.51
N GLU A 110 11.94 -3.65 -21.08
CA GLU A 110 13.23 -3.02 -20.85
C GLU A 110 13.88 -2.61 -22.17
N VAL A 111 14.54 -1.46 -22.16
CA VAL A 111 15.38 -0.96 -23.26
C VAL A 111 16.76 -0.68 -22.70
N ASP A 112 17.75 -1.37 -23.26
CA ASP A 112 19.17 -1.08 -23.06
C ASP A 112 19.72 -0.37 -24.28
N TRP A 113 20.51 0.67 -24.06
CA TRP A 113 21.27 1.33 -25.12
C TRP A 113 22.72 1.41 -24.68
N THR A 114 23.61 0.74 -25.41
CA THR A 114 25.05 0.70 -25.14
C THR A 114 25.87 1.14 -26.34
N TYR A 115 27.02 1.73 -26.05
CA TYR A 115 28.03 2.18 -26.99
C TYR A 115 29.37 1.50 -26.68
N ALA A 116 30.04 0.97 -27.70
CA ALA A 116 31.38 0.38 -27.61
C ALA A 116 32.27 0.87 -28.76
N GLU A 117 33.59 0.85 -28.55
CA GLU A 117 34.59 1.25 -29.53
C GLU A 117 35.57 0.11 -29.82
N PRO A 118 35.16 -0.95 -30.54
CA PRO A 118 36.08 -2.03 -30.86
C PRO A 118 37.06 -1.67 -31.99
N ASP A 119 38.25 -2.27 -31.94
CA ASP A 119 39.26 -2.16 -32.99
C ASP A 119 39.05 -3.20 -34.10
N LEU A 120 39.55 -2.92 -35.31
CA LEU A 120 39.56 -3.85 -36.43
C LEU A 120 40.65 -4.91 -36.27
N THR A 121 40.32 -6.18 -36.57
CA THR A 121 41.28 -7.30 -36.53
C THR A 121 42.40 -7.15 -37.58
N ASP A 122 42.09 -6.62 -38.78
CA ASP A 122 43.06 -6.37 -39.86
C ASP A 122 43.00 -4.91 -40.36
N PRO A 123 43.69 -3.97 -39.68
CA PRO A 123 43.63 -2.56 -40.05
C PRO A 123 44.37 -2.28 -41.38
N PRO A 124 43.76 -1.58 -42.36
CA PRO A 124 44.44 -1.24 -43.60
C PRO A 124 45.59 -0.26 -43.33
N GLY A 125 46.79 -0.62 -43.78
CA GLY A 125 48.06 0.01 -43.41
C GLY A 125 48.31 1.46 -43.86
N TYR A 126 47.30 2.30 -44.10
CA TYR A 126 47.54 3.68 -44.57
C TYR A 126 46.60 4.79 -44.07
N GLN A 127 45.61 4.53 -43.20
CA GLN A 127 44.78 5.60 -42.64
C GLN A 127 44.47 5.32 -41.17
N GLY A 128 45.15 6.01 -40.26
CA GLY A 128 45.21 5.75 -38.82
C GLY A 128 43.93 5.99 -38.02
N ARG A 129 42.81 5.36 -38.40
CA ARG A 129 41.65 5.14 -37.54
C ARG A 129 41.28 3.66 -37.59
N THR A 130 41.63 2.94 -36.52
CA THR A 130 41.39 1.49 -36.34
C THR A 130 40.07 1.20 -35.62
N GLN A 131 39.47 2.21 -35.01
CA GLN A 131 38.31 2.08 -34.14
C GLN A 131 37.01 2.14 -34.92
N VAL A 132 36.09 1.25 -34.57
CA VAL A 132 34.71 1.17 -35.07
C VAL A 132 33.80 1.59 -33.94
N VAL A 133 32.74 2.31 -34.24
CA VAL A 133 31.71 2.60 -33.24
C VAL A 133 30.60 1.55 -33.34
N HIS A 134 30.32 0.88 -32.23
CA HIS A 134 29.22 -0.07 -32.09
C HIS A 134 28.11 0.50 -31.21
N GLU A 135 26.92 0.63 -31.77
CA GLU A 135 25.70 1.01 -31.06
C GLU A 135 24.75 -0.18 -31.00
N LEU A 136 24.40 -0.57 -29.79
CA LEU A 136 23.50 -1.69 -29.52
C LEU A 136 22.27 -1.18 -28.77
N ILE A 137 21.09 -1.41 -29.33
CA ILE A 137 19.82 -1.13 -28.66
C ILE A 137 19.08 -2.45 -28.49
N GLN A 138 18.74 -2.81 -27.25
CA GLN A 138 18.10 -4.09 -26.95
C GLN A 138 16.78 -3.82 -26.25
N THR A 139 15.67 -4.19 -26.92
CA THR A 139 14.33 -4.08 -26.33
C THR A 139 13.86 -5.48 -25.95
N ARG A 140 13.54 -5.69 -24.67
CA ARG A 140 13.25 -7.02 -24.13
C ARG A 140 12.05 -7.03 -23.22
N LEU A 141 11.35 -8.17 -23.22
CA LEU A 141 10.46 -8.55 -22.14
C LEU A 141 11.27 -9.35 -21.14
N LEU A 142 11.26 -8.94 -19.87
CA LEU A 142 12.08 -9.49 -18.80
C LEU A 142 11.19 -10.02 -17.68
N TYR A 143 11.36 -11.31 -17.36
CA TYR A 143 10.73 -11.95 -16.23
C TYR A 143 11.73 -12.08 -15.08
N ASN A 144 11.32 -11.63 -13.89
CA ASN A 144 12.09 -11.69 -12.65
C ASN A 144 11.54 -12.82 -11.79
N LEU A 145 12.35 -13.84 -11.53
CA LEU A 145 12.08 -14.98 -10.66
C LEU A 145 12.79 -14.78 -9.31
N TRP A 146 12.14 -14.09 -8.37
CA TRP A 146 12.65 -13.88 -7.01
C TRP A 146 12.73 -15.20 -6.24
N PHE A 147 13.89 -15.46 -5.64
CA PHE A 147 14.14 -16.54 -4.69
C PHE A 147 14.77 -15.96 -3.43
N GLY A 148 13.97 -15.91 -2.36
CA GLY A 148 14.28 -15.12 -1.16
C GLY A 148 13.92 -13.64 -1.33
N GLU A 149 14.39 -12.80 -0.40
CA GLU A 149 13.96 -11.40 -0.30
C GLU A 149 14.72 -10.46 -1.25
N ASN A 150 15.96 -10.81 -1.59
CA ASN A 150 16.90 -9.88 -2.24
C ASN A 150 17.42 -10.37 -3.60
N THR A 151 17.17 -11.61 -3.99
CA THR A 151 17.80 -12.19 -5.19
C THR A 151 16.75 -12.65 -6.18
N ALA A 152 16.95 -12.37 -7.48
CA ALA A 152 16.11 -12.88 -8.55
C ALA A 152 16.92 -13.47 -9.69
N LEU A 153 16.40 -14.52 -10.32
CA LEU A 153 16.83 -14.99 -11.63
C LEU A 153 16.11 -14.15 -12.68
N LEU A 154 16.84 -13.70 -13.69
CA LEU A 154 16.35 -12.91 -14.79
C LEU A 154 16.29 -13.79 -16.03
N LEU A 155 15.14 -13.79 -16.70
CA LEU A 155 14.95 -14.45 -17.98
C LEU A 155 14.29 -13.45 -18.92
N GLY A 156 14.94 -13.16 -20.05
CA GLY A 156 14.44 -12.18 -20.99
C GLY A 156 14.59 -12.60 -22.44
N GLY A 157 13.67 -12.11 -23.26
CA GLY A 157 13.66 -12.32 -24.70
C GLY A 157 13.18 -11.05 -25.41
N GLY A 158 13.71 -10.78 -26.59
CA GLY A 158 13.38 -9.55 -27.30
C GLY A 158 14.08 -9.41 -28.64
N TYR A 159 14.20 -8.15 -29.07
CA TYR A 159 14.81 -7.76 -30.33
C TYR A 159 16.00 -6.85 -30.07
N THR A 160 17.10 -7.14 -30.75
CA THR A 160 18.34 -6.37 -30.71
C THR A 160 18.49 -5.64 -32.02
N TYR A 161 18.69 -4.33 -31.96
CA TYR A 161 19.13 -3.50 -33.08
C TYR A 161 20.63 -3.25 -32.95
N ASP A 162 21.33 -3.49 -34.05
CA ASP A 162 22.78 -3.57 -34.08
C ASP A 162 23.35 -2.73 -35.24
N ASN A 163 24.10 -1.69 -34.87
CA ASN A 163 24.62 -0.69 -35.79
C ASN A 163 26.13 -0.48 -35.60
N TYR A 164 26.88 -0.73 -36.67
CA TYR A 164 28.30 -0.39 -36.76
C TYR A 164 28.46 0.88 -37.60
N SER A 165 29.08 1.90 -37.02
CA SER A 165 29.33 3.17 -37.69
C SER A 165 30.82 3.50 -37.77
N THR A 166 31.13 4.51 -38.61
CA THR A 166 32.43 4.97 -39.14
C THR A 166 33.71 4.65 -38.37
N PRO A 167 34.86 4.46 -39.07
CA PRO A 167 35.24 5.11 -40.33
C PRO A 167 34.77 4.43 -41.64
N ARG A 168 34.22 3.21 -41.61
CA ARG A 168 33.46 2.60 -42.73
C ARG A 168 32.26 1.83 -42.18
N ARG A 169 31.16 1.75 -42.95
CA ARG A 169 30.05 0.84 -42.63
C ARG A 169 30.54 -0.58 -42.92
N LEU A 170 30.93 -1.32 -41.88
CA LEU A 170 31.43 -2.70 -42.00
C LEU A 170 30.28 -3.69 -42.30
N ALA A 171 29.06 -3.33 -41.91
CA ALA A 171 27.82 -4.01 -42.26
C ALA A 171 26.66 -3.01 -42.40
N ALA A 172 25.62 -3.33 -43.19
CA ALA A 172 24.38 -2.55 -43.19
C ALA A 172 23.69 -2.67 -41.82
N ARG A 173 22.82 -1.73 -41.43
CA ARG A 173 22.09 -1.76 -40.14
C ARG A 173 21.24 -3.03 -40.06
N GLY A 174 21.32 -3.74 -38.94
CA GLY A 174 20.64 -5.02 -38.78
C GLY A 174 20.03 -5.18 -37.40
N GLY A 175 19.36 -6.30 -37.21
CA GLY A 175 18.83 -6.68 -35.93
C GLY A 175 18.19 -8.05 -35.99
N GLY A 176 17.87 -8.59 -34.83
CA GLY A 176 17.26 -9.90 -34.74
C GLY A 176 16.90 -10.29 -33.32
N PRO A 177 16.38 -11.51 -33.15
CA PRO A 177 15.96 -12.00 -31.85
C PRO A 177 17.16 -12.18 -30.92
N GLY A 178 16.99 -11.80 -29.67
CA GLY A 178 17.97 -12.01 -28.62
C GLY A 178 17.32 -12.37 -27.30
N GLY A 179 18.12 -12.87 -26.39
CA GLY A 179 17.70 -13.23 -25.05
C GLY A 179 18.77 -12.95 -24.01
N LEU A 180 18.36 -13.06 -22.75
CA LEU A 180 19.25 -12.96 -21.62
C LEU A 180 18.85 -13.93 -20.51
N VAL A 181 19.87 -14.35 -19.77
CA VAL A 181 19.74 -14.98 -18.46
C VAL A 181 20.65 -14.27 -17.49
N GLY A 182 20.18 -13.97 -16.28
CA GLY A 182 20.99 -13.23 -15.33
C GLY A 182 20.54 -13.36 -13.90
N LEU A 183 21.26 -12.70 -13.02
CA LEU A 183 20.95 -12.58 -11.61
C LEU A 183 20.80 -11.11 -11.25
N ARG A 184 19.81 -10.83 -10.43
CA ARG A 184 19.59 -9.54 -9.79
C ARG A 184 19.77 -9.68 -8.30
N TYR A 185 20.47 -8.74 -7.69
CA TYR A 185 20.58 -8.60 -6.24
C TYR A 185 20.13 -7.21 -5.81
N ARG A 186 19.13 -7.16 -4.93
CA ARG A 186 18.55 -5.97 -4.34
C ARG A 186 19.20 -5.73 -2.98
N PHE A 187 19.91 -4.60 -2.85
CA PHE A 187 20.56 -4.22 -1.59
C PHE A 187 19.77 -3.17 -0.80
N SER A 188 18.77 -2.55 -1.43
CA SER A 188 17.76 -1.70 -0.77
C SER A 188 16.48 -1.71 -1.59
N GLU A 189 15.38 -1.16 -1.08
CA GLU A 189 14.12 -1.05 -1.83
C GLU A 189 14.28 -0.35 -3.19
N ARG A 190 15.21 0.61 -3.28
CA ARG A 190 15.40 1.42 -4.49
C ARG A 190 16.54 0.97 -5.37
N PHE A 191 17.54 0.27 -4.83
CA PHE A 191 18.77 -0.01 -5.57
C PHE A 191 19.03 -1.50 -5.72
N SER A 192 19.42 -1.89 -6.93
CA SER A 192 19.78 -3.25 -7.29
C SER A 192 20.99 -3.29 -8.21
N MET A 193 21.70 -4.41 -8.18
CA MET A 193 22.77 -4.77 -9.12
C MET A 193 22.34 -5.98 -9.95
N ARG A 194 22.84 -6.06 -11.18
CA ARG A 194 22.51 -7.14 -12.12
C ARG A 194 23.77 -7.65 -12.80
N LEU A 195 23.82 -8.96 -13.01
CA LEU A 195 24.84 -9.66 -13.79
C LEU A 195 24.13 -10.60 -14.78
N GLU A 196 24.42 -10.46 -16.06
CA GLU A 196 23.64 -11.05 -17.15
C GLU A 196 24.55 -11.66 -18.21
N GLY A 197 24.17 -12.82 -18.72
CA GLY A 197 24.63 -13.36 -19.99
C GLY A 197 23.61 -13.04 -21.07
N ILE A 198 24.07 -12.46 -22.17
CA ILE A 198 23.24 -12.05 -23.31
C ILE A 198 23.66 -12.82 -24.56
N GLY A 199 22.70 -13.10 -25.42
CA GLY A 199 22.96 -13.70 -26.73
C GLY A 199 21.94 -13.19 -27.74
N TYR A 200 22.39 -12.83 -28.94
CA TYR A 200 21.50 -12.37 -30.00
C TYR A 200 21.96 -12.83 -31.36
N TYR A 201 20.98 -13.14 -32.20
CA TYR A 201 21.18 -13.51 -33.59
C TYR A 201 20.91 -12.30 -34.48
N VAL A 202 21.73 -12.15 -35.50
CA VAL A 202 21.64 -11.11 -36.50
C VAL A 202 21.50 -11.80 -37.86
N SER A 203 20.40 -11.53 -38.55
CA SER A 203 20.13 -12.14 -39.85
C SER A 203 21.01 -11.54 -40.95
N ALA A 204 21.36 -12.35 -41.94
CA ALA A 204 22.06 -11.90 -43.14
C ALA A 204 21.18 -10.97 -43.99
N ASP A 205 21.83 -10.03 -44.68
CA ASP A 205 21.15 -9.19 -45.67
C ASP A 205 20.95 -9.93 -47.00
N ASP A 206 19.93 -9.53 -47.77
CA ASP A 206 19.74 -10.04 -49.13
C ASP A 206 20.93 -9.61 -50.03
N ALA A 207 21.39 -10.48 -50.94
CA ALA A 207 22.63 -10.30 -51.71
C ALA A 207 22.62 -9.09 -52.68
N THR A 208 21.52 -8.33 -52.70
CA THR A 208 21.32 -7.12 -53.51
C THR A 208 21.83 -5.83 -52.86
N VAL A 209 22.24 -5.85 -51.59
CA VAL A 209 22.78 -4.68 -50.88
C VAL A 209 24.29 -4.57 -51.06
N GLY A 210 24.81 -3.37 -51.33
CA GLY A 210 26.23 -3.15 -51.73
C GLY A 210 27.31 -3.57 -50.73
N ILE A 211 26.95 -3.86 -49.47
CA ILE A 211 27.79 -4.52 -48.46
C ILE A 211 26.86 -5.48 -47.70
N ALA A 212 26.83 -6.76 -48.09
CA ALA A 212 25.99 -7.76 -47.45
C ALA A 212 26.54 -8.15 -46.07
N ARG A 213 25.69 -8.16 -45.04
CA ARG A 213 26.03 -8.64 -43.70
C ARG A 213 25.91 -10.17 -43.64
N PRO A 214 26.90 -10.91 -43.10
CA PRO A 214 26.76 -12.35 -42.84
C PRO A 214 25.81 -12.61 -41.66
N GLU A 215 25.32 -13.84 -41.55
CA GLU A 215 24.58 -14.25 -40.36
C GLU A 215 25.54 -14.37 -39.18
N THR A 216 25.24 -13.74 -38.05
CA THR A 216 26.13 -13.79 -36.89
C THR A 216 25.36 -14.05 -35.60
N PHE A 217 26.00 -14.80 -34.69
CA PHE A 217 25.48 -15.04 -33.36
C PHE A 217 26.47 -14.51 -32.34
N ASN A 218 26.09 -13.42 -31.67
CA ASN A 218 26.96 -12.74 -30.72
C ASN A 218 26.56 -13.11 -29.30
N LEU A 219 27.57 -13.41 -28.47
CA LEU A 219 27.43 -13.68 -27.05
C LEU A 219 28.08 -12.56 -26.25
N GLY A 220 27.57 -12.31 -25.05
CA GLY A 220 28.17 -11.30 -24.20
C GLY A 220 27.82 -11.46 -22.73
N ALA A 221 28.55 -10.73 -21.91
CA ALA A 221 28.24 -10.53 -20.51
C ALA A 221 27.91 -9.07 -20.26
N GLN A 222 27.01 -8.82 -19.32
CA GLN A 222 26.56 -7.48 -18.97
C GLN A 222 26.43 -7.37 -17.46
N ALA A 223 26.85 -6.22 -16.91
CA ALA A 223 26.70 -5.90 -15.51
C ALA A 223 26.14 -4.48 -15.38
N GLY A 224 25.27 -4.26 -14.40
CA GLY A 224 24.61 -2.97 -14.25
C GLY A 224 24.15 -2.68 -12.83
N LEU A 225 23.96 -1.38 -12.57
CA LEU A 225 23.34 -0.86 -11.37
C LEU A 225 22.04 -0.17 -11.76
N SER A 226 21.00 -0.33 -10.95
CA SER A 226 19.66 0.14 -11.28
C SER A 226 18.94 0.73 -10.07
N LEU A 227 18.24 1.83 -10.34
CA LEU A 227 17.39 2.58 -9.41
C LEU A 227 15.92 2.37 -9.78
N MET A 228 15.11 2.00 -8.79
CA MET A 228 13.66 1.92 -8.89
C MET A 228 13.00 3.23 -8.48
N LEU A 229 12.14 3.74 -9.36
CA LEU A 229 11.30 4.90 -9.17
C LEU A 229 9.83 4.47 -9.07
N ARG A 230 9.08 5.10 -8.16
CA ARG A 230 7.66 4.82 -7.86
C ARG A 230 7.38 3.45 -7.24
N ASP A 231 8.19 3.03 -6.28
CA ASP A 231 7.80 1.95 -5.38
C ASP A 231 6.80 2.52 -4.36
N ARG A 232 5.49 2.36 -4.59
CA ARG A 232 4.49 2.76 -3.59
C ARG A 232 4.63 1.81 -2.42
N THR A 233 4.97 2.37 -1.26
CA THR A 233 5.07 1.73 0.07
C THR A 233 4.14 0.53 0.17
N GLU A 234 4.75 -0.63 0.41
CA GLU A 234 4.06 -1.83 0.79
C GLU A 234 3.08 -1.50 1.91
N THR A 235 1.79 -1.55 1.61
CA THR A 235 0.81 -1.73 2.66
C THR A 235 1.10 -3.13 3.17
N GLN A 236 1.95 -3.22 4.19
CA GLN A 236 2.17 -4.46 4.91
C GLN A 236 0.79 -4.91 5.37
N ILE A 237 0.25 -5.92 4.69
CA ILE A 237 -0.87 -6.65 5.24
C ILE A 237 -0.22 -7.40 6.39
N VAL A 238 -0.20 -6.77 7.56
CA VAL A 238 0.02 -7.49 8.81
C VAL A 238 -1.14 -8.45 8.84
N GLU A 239 -0.88 -9.71 8.45
CA GLU A 239 -1.75 -10.81 8.75
C GLU A 239 -1.70 -10.93 10.27
N LEU A 240 -2.59 -10.16 10.91
CA LEU A 240 -2.91 -10.36 12.30
C LEU A 240 -3.21 -11.85 12.42
N PRO A 241 -2.63 -12.56 13.41
CA PRO A 241 -2.96 -13.96 13.61
C PRO A 241 -4.47 -14.07 13.57
N ALA A 242 -4.98 -15.06 12.81
CA ALA A 242 -6.40 -15.30 12.68
C ALA A 242 -7.02 -15.08 14.06
N PRO A 243 -7.98 -14.15 14.21
CA PRO A 243 -8.57 -13.91 15.52
C PRO A 243 -8.93 -15.30 16.07
N PRO A 244 -8.55 -15.60 17.33
CA PRO A 244 -8.87 -16.88 17.94
C PRO A 244 -10.33 -17.19 17.61
N PRO A 245 -10.63 -18.42 17.15
CA PRO A 245 -11.86 -18.77 16.44
C PRO A 245 -13.03 -18.07 17.08
N ASP A 246 -13.65 -17.12 16.36
CA ASP A 246 -14.63 -16.12 16.84
C ASP A 246 -15.27 -16.54 18.15
N THR A 247 -14.50 -16.36 19.21
CA THR A 247 -15.05 -16.37 20.53
C THR A 247 -15.50 -14.96 20.58
N ILE A 248 -16.79 -14.75 20.38
CA ILE A 248 -17.42 -13.48 20.69
C ILE A 248 -16.95 -13.20 22.12
N VAL A 249 -15.91 -12.39 22.27
CA VAL A 249 -15.60 -11.77 23.53
C VAL A 249 -16.72 -10.77 23.61
N VAL A 250 -17.85 -11.26 24.14
CA VAL A 250 -18.80 -10.40 24.81
C VAL A 250 -17.93 -9.80 25.90
N GLU A 251 -17.32 -8.65 25.62
CA GLU A 251 -17.01 -7.70 26.67
C GLU A 251 -18.36 -7.40 27.27
N ARG A 252 -18.74 -8.26 28.21
CA ARG A 252 -19.78 -7.94 29.16
C ARG A 252 -19.16 -6.76 29.87
N GLU A 253 -19.60 -5.57 29.48
CA GLU A 253 -19.45 -4.39 30.31
C GLU A 253 -20.11 -4.79 31.62
N VAL A 254 -19.27 -5.28 32.54
CA VAL A 254 -19.71 -5.61 33.89
C VAL A 254 -19.97 -4.26 34.48
N GLU A 255 -21.25 -3.88 34.52
CA GLU A 255 -21.68 -2.65 35.17
C GLU A 255 -21.02 -2.62 36.55
N PRO A 256 -20.19 -1.59 36.83
CA PRO A 256 -19.37 -1.58 38.03
C PRO A 256 -20.26 -1.80 39.25
N GLU A 257 -19.77 -2.57 40.21
CA GLU A 257 -20.50 -2.82 41.45
C GLU A 257 -20.92 -1.49 42.06
N LEU A 258 -22.22 -1.33 42.31
CA LEU A 258 -22.76 -0.09 42.84
C LEU A 258 -22.07 0.22 44.17
N PRO A 259 -21.69 1.50 44.42
CA PRO A 259 -21.01 1.85 45.65
C PRO A 259 -21.79 1.37 46.89
N GLU A 260 -21.06 0.85 47.87
CA GLU A 260 -21.63 0.38 49.13
C GLU A 260 -22.20 1.55 49.95
N GLY A 261 -23.34 1.32 50.61
CA GLY A 261 -23.94 2.29 51.51
C GLY A 261 -25.10 1.69 52.29
N THR A 262 -25.39 2.28 53.44
CA THR A 262 -26.53 1.89 54.28
C THR A 262 -27.79 2.55 53.74
N PRO A 263 -28.85 1.78 53.43
CA PRO A 263 -30.12 2.35 52.97
C PRO A 263 -30.79 3.13 54.11
N THR A 264 -31.18 4.37 53.83
CA THR A 264 -31.86 5.28 54.76
C THR A 264 -33.07 5.88 54.05
N GLN A 265 -34.23 5.92 54.72
CA GLN A 265 -35.41 6.61 54.21
C GLN A 265 -35.39 8.08 54.63
N ILE A 266 -35.63 8.97 53.67
CA ILE A 266 -35.72 10.40 53.89
C ILE A 266 -37.08 10.87 53.41
N CYS A 267 -37.82 11.55 54.29
CA CYS A 267 -39.09 12.18 53.94
C CYS A 267 -38.86 13.52 53.22
N LEU A 268 -39.39 13.64 52.01
CA LEU A 268 -39.26 14.85 51.17
C LEU A 268 -40.41 15.83 51.38
N ALA A 269 -40.24 17.07 50.90
CA ALA A 269 -41.27 18.11 50.95
C ALA A 269 -42.52 17.77 50.11
N THR A 270 -42.43 16.79 49.20
CA THR A 270 -43.60 16.24 48.48
C THR A 270 -44.49 15.36 49.37
N GLY A 271 -44.04 14.97 50.56
CA GLY A 271 -44.69 13.95 51.39
C GLY A 271 -44.38 12.51 50.95
N GLU A 272 -43.37 12.33 50.09
CA GLU A 272 -42.90 11.01 49.66
C GLU A 272 -41.60 10.63 50.38
N ASN A 273 -41.52 9.37 50.81
CA ASN A 273 -40.27 8.79 51.31
C ASN A 273 -39.39 8.37 50.12
N VAL A 274 -38.13 8.81 50.14
CA VAL A 274 -37.11 8.39 49.17
C VAL A 274 -35.99 7.66 49.88
N THR A 275 -35.58 6.52 49.32
CA THR A 275 -34.43 5.77 49.80
C THR A 275 -33.15 6.37 49.23
N VAL A 276 -32.26 6.78 50.12
CA VAL A 276 -30.88 7.17 49.81
C VAL A 276 -29.91 6.17 50.42
N TYR A 277 -28.68 6.13 49.93
CA TYR A 277 -27.62 5.31 50.53
C TYR A 277 -26.54 6.22 51.09
N ILE A 278 -26.17 6.02 52.35
CA ILE A 278 -25.11 6.78 53.01
C ILE A 278 -23.86 5.90 53.07
N THR A 279 -22.76 6.37 52.48
CA THR A 279 -21.47 5.66 52.51
C THR A 279 -20.82 5.77 53.89
N PRO A 280 -19.83 4.91 54.24
CA PRO A 280 -19.05 5.06 55.47
C PRO A 280 -18.32 6.41 55.59
N GLN A 281 -18.05 7.07 54.46
CA GLN A 281 -17.42 8.38 54.37
C GLN A 281 -18.42 9.54 54.54
N GLY A 282 -19.73 9.25 54.64
CA GLY A 282 -20.79 10.24 54.79
C GLY A 282 -21.36 10.78 53.47
N ASP A 283 -20.99 10.21 52.33
CA ASP A 283 -21.54 10.62 51.04
C ASP A 283 -22.97 10.11 50.86
N THR A 284 -23.85 10.98 50.36
CA THR A 284 -25.23 10.63 50.03
C THR A 284 -25.29 10.21 48.57
N LEU A 285 -25.71 8.96 48.35
CA LEU A 285 -25.90 8.39 47.03
C LEU A 285 -27.40 8.29 46.71
N VAL A 286 -27.77 8.74 45.52
CA VAL A 286 -29.18 8.80 45.08
C VAL A 286 -29.41 8.03 43.79
N GLY A 287 -30.66 7.58 43.63
CA GLY A 287 -31.12 6.89 42.43
C GLY A 287 -30.60 5.44 42.29
N PRO A 288 -31.06 4.74 41.24
CA PRO A 288 -30.74 3.31 41.04
C PRO A 288 -29.25 3.08 40.77
N ARG A 289 -28.53 4.08 40.25
CA ARG A 289 -27.08 4.03 40.01
C ARG A 289 -26.23 4.49 41.20
N ARG A 290 -26.86 4.85 42.33
CA ARG A 290 -26.18 5.32 43.56
C ARG A 290 -25.12 6.39 43.28
N VAL A 291 -25.53 7.44 42.59
CA VAL A 291 -24.62 8.54 42.25
C VAL A 291 -24.53 9.50 43.43
N SER A 292 -23.30 9.93 43.77
CA SER A 292 -23.09 10.93 44.83
C SER A 292 -23.77 12.26 44.48
N VAL A 293 -24.53 12.80 45.42
CA VAL A 293 -25.21 14.10 45.29
C VAL A 293 -24.21 15.23 44.97
N GLN A 294 -22.98 15.16 45.50
CA GLN A 294 -21.93 16.15 45.22
C GLN A 294 -21.55 16.21 43.73
N ASN A 295 -21.67 15.08 43.01
CA ASN A 295 -21.29 14.96 41.61
C ASN A 295 -22.43 15.32 40.64
N LEU A 296 -23.66 15.48 41.13
CA LEU A 296 -24.85 15.71 40.30
C LEU A 296 -25.03 17.17 39.86
N GLY A 297 -24.13 18.07 40.28
CA GLY A 297 -24.16 19.48 39.94
C GLY A 297 -25.35 20.24 40.57
N PRO A 298 -25.42 21.57 40.40
CA PRO A 298 -26.42 22.43 41.05
C PRO A 298 -27.87 22.23 40.56
N GLY A 299 -28.10 21.31 39.61
CA GLY A 299 -29.41 21.06 38.99
C GLY A 299 -30.17 19.86 39.54
N VAL A 300 -29.59 19.06 40.44
CA VAL A 300 -30.30 17.94 41.09
C VAL A 300 -30.72 18.35 42.49
N ALA A 301 -31.93 18.88 42.57
CA ALA A 301 -32.62 19.12 43.83
C ALA A 301 -33.54 17.93 44.14
N PHE A 302 -33.62 17.53 45.41
CA PHE A 302 -34.71 16.67 45.85
C PHE A 302 -36.05 17.38 45.59
N ALA A 303 -37.06 16.64 45.19
CA ALA A 303 -38.33 17.21 44.78
C ALA A 303 -39.02 17.96 45.94
N GLY A 304 -39.54 19.14 45.63
CA GLY A 304 -40.35 19.95 46.53
C GLY A 304 -39.73 21.32 46.84
N GLU A 305 -40.52 22.14 47.51
CA GLU A 305 -40.15 23.47 47.97
C GLU A 305 -39.79 23.42 49.45
N TYR A 306 -38.71 24.11 49.81
CA TYR A 306 -38.11 24.06 51.14
C TYR A 306 -38.03 25.45 51.76
N ALA A 307 -38.11 25.51 53.09
CA ALA A 307 -38.05 26.77 53.82
C ALA A 307 -36.63 27.33 53.95
N GLU A 308 -35.58 26.52 53.75
CA GLU A 308 -34.20 27.00 53.77
C GLU A 308 -33.99 28.18 52.80
N GLY A 309 -33.46 29.29 53.33
CA GLY A 309 -33.21 30.52 52.57
C GLY A 309 -34.44 31.40 52.32
N ARG A 310 -35.66 30.99 52.72
CA ARG A 310 -36.84 31.87 52.65
C ARG A 310 -36.75 32.96 53.73
N SER A 311 -37.11 34.20 53.39
CA SER A 311 -36.97 35.34 54.30
C SER A 311 -37.72 35.14 55.62
N TRP A 312 -38.96 34.66 55.55
CA TRP A 312 -39.80 34.40 56.73
C TRP A 312 -39.17 33.34 57.64
N PHE A 313 -38.55 32.30 57.06
CA PHE A 313 -37.88 31.26 57.82
C PHE A 313 -36.54 31.74 58.40
N VAL A 314 -35.79 32.60 57.69
CA VAL A 314 -34.52 33.15 58.19
C VAL A 314 -34.75 34.19 59.30
N ASN A 315 -35.82 34.98 59.19
CA ASN A 315 -36.17 36.04 60.14
C ASN A 315 -36.98 35.57 61.35
N ASP A 316 -37.25 34.27 61.45
CA ASP A 316 -38.09 33.68 62.50
C ASP A 316 -39.51 34.27 62.56
N GLU A 317 -40.06 34.57 61.39
CA GLU A 317 -41.43 35.07 61.25
C GLU A 317 -42.43 33.91 61.48
N PRO A 318 -43.62 34.23 62.01
CA PRO A 318 -44.71 33.26 62.18
C PRO A 318 -45.21 32.72 60.84
N VAL A 319 -45.79 31.51 60.89
CA VAL A 319 -46.51 30.90 59.77
C VAL A 319 -48.01 31.05 60.01
N ASP A 320 -48.68 31.84 59.18
CA ASP A 320 -50.14 31.99 59.22
C ASP A 320 -50.81 30.90 58.39
N PHE A 321 -51.70 30.13 59.01
CA PHE A 321 -52.48 29.09 58.34
C PHE A 321 -53.89 29.02 58.93
N GLU A 322 -54.91 29.13 58.06
CA GLU A 322 -56.34 29.14 58.45
C GLU A 322 -56.68 30.18 59.54
N ASP A 323 -56.16 31.41 59.38
CA ASP A 323 -56.32 32.54 60.31
C ASP A 323 -55.73 32.30 61.72
N ILE A 324 -54.84 31.31 61.86
CA ILE A 324 -54.11 31.01 63.09
C ILE A 324 -52.61 31.23 62.86
N GLU A 325 -52.00 31.95 63.78
CA GLU A 325 -50.56 32.20 63.82
C GLU A 325 -49.85 31.01 64.49
N TYR A 326 -48.85 30.45 63.81
CA TYR A 326 -47.99 29.40 64.34
C TYR A 326 -46.56 29.92 64.51
N LEU A 327 -45.99 29.73 65.70
CA LEU A 327 -44.64 30.14 66.05
C LEU A 327 -43.68 28.95 65.99
N ARG A 328 -42.43 29.19 65.59
CA ARG A 328 -41.40 28.15 65.56
C ARG A 328 -41.25 27.55 66.96
N SER A 329 -41.32 26.22 67.04
CA SER A 329 -41.20 25.50 68.30
C SER A 329 -40.18 24.37 68.19
N GLY A 330 -39.29 24.26 69.17
CA GLY A 330 -38.26 23.23 69.22
C GLY A 330 -37.18 23.34 68.15
N GLY A 331 -36.35 22.31 68.04
CA GLY A 331 -35.31 22.19 67.01
C GLY A 331 -35.79 21.50 65.74
N GLU A 332 -34.90 21.43 64.75
CA GLU A 332 -35.09 20.63 63.55
C GLU A 332 -35.21 19.14 63.89
N VAL A 333 -36.18 18.46 63.29
CA VAL A 333 -36.47 17.03 63.51
C VAL A 333 -36.46 16.25 62.20
N SER A 334 -36.22 14.94 62.28
CA SER A 334 -36.44 14.03 61.17
C SER A 334 -37.78 13.32 61.34
N LEU A 335 -38.58 13.29 60.28
CA LEU A 335 -39.92 12.72 60.27
C LEU A 335 -40.01 11.60 59.23
N ASP A 336 -40.87 10.63 59.49
CA ASP A 336 -41.32 9.64 58.51
C ASP A 336 -42.58 10.17 57.82
N CYS A 337 -42.59 10.20 56.49
CA CYS A 337 -43.77 10.64 55.73
C CYS A 337 -45.02 9.80 56.03
N ALA A 338 -44.89 8.58 56.55
CA ALA A 338 -46.03 7.78 56.98
C ALA A 338 -46.79 8.38 58.18
N ASN A 339 -46.12 9.24 58.97
CA ASN A 339 -46.68 9.83 60.18
C ASN A 339 -47.22 11.25 59.98
N ILE A 340 -47.02 11.84 58.79
CA ILE A 340 -47.46 13.19 58.48
C ILE A 340 -48.32 13.24 57.22
N MET A 341 -49.22 14.20 57.13
CA MET A 341 -50.05 14.46 55.96
C MET A 341 -49.96 15.92 55.56
N ARG A 342 -49.94 16.20 54.25
CA ARG A 342 -49.96 17.57 53.75
C ARG A 342 -51.31 18.21 54.05
N VAL A 343 -51.30 19.37 54.71
CA VAL A 343 -52.51 20.10 55.12
C VAL A 343 -52.67 21.44 54.42
N GLY A 344 -51.58 22.02 53.90
CA GLY A 344 -51.61 23.33 53.27
C GLY A 344 -50.27 23.75 52.67
N GLU A 345 -50.08 25.05 52.53
CA GLU A 345 -48.87 25.69 52.00
C GLU A 345 -48.75 27.11 52.55
N PHE A 346 -47.52 27.56 52.79
CA PHE A 346 -47.21 28.93 53.18
C PHE A 346 -45.99 29.44 52.40
N GLY A 347 -46.14 30.56 51.70
CA GLY A 347 -45.04 31.18 50.95
C GLY A 347 -44.38 30.28 49.89
N GLY A 348 -45.14 29.33 49.31
CA GLY A 348 -44.62 28.32 48.38
C GLY A 348 -44.20 27.00 49.01
N VAL A 349 -44.08 26.93 50.35
CA VAL A 349 -43.58 25.76 51.07
C VAL A 349 -44.75 24.95 51.64
N PRO A 350 -44.85 23.64 51.37
CA PRO A 350 -45.96 22.82 51.84
C PRO A 350 -45.95 22.66 53.37
N LEU A 351 -47.14 22.69 53.98
CA LEU A 351 -47.36 22.51 55.41
C LEU A 351 -47.90 21.11 55.69
N PHE A 352 -47.41 20.48 56.76
CA PHE A 352 -47.77 19.14 57.16
C PHE A 352 -48.27 19.10 58.61
N ALA A 353 -49.11 18.13 58.95
CA ALA A 353 -49.51 17.82 60.32
C ALA A 353 -49.40 16.31 60.56
N ASN A 354 -49.44 15.85 61.81
CA ASN A 354 -49.47 14.42 62.09
C ASN A 354 -50.72 13.78 61.49
N VAL A 355 -50.57 12.56 60.97
CA VAL A 355 -51.71 11.76 60.49
C VAL A 355 -52.69 11.55 61.64
N GLY A 356 -53.96 11.84 61.41
CA GLY A 356 -55.03 11.70 62.40
C GLY A 356 -55.22 12.90 63.33
N SER A 357 -54.45 13.97 63.20
CA SER A 357 -54.75 15.24 63.86
C SER A 357 -55.97 15.92 63.24
N GLU A 358 -56.80 16.55 64.07
CA GLU A 358 -57.98 17.30 63.65
C GLU A 358 -57.68 18.81 63.55
N ARG A 359 -58.52 19.55 62.81
CA ARG A 359 -58.42 21.01 62.70
C ARG A 359 -59.11 21.69 63.89
N PRO A 360 -58.58 22.82 64.39
CA PRO A 360 -57.29 23.42 64.03
C PRO A 360 -56.12 22.58 64.55
N PHE A 361 -55.06 22.48 63.74
CA PHE A 361 -53.90 21.64 64.10
C PHE A 361 -53.10 22.29 65.23
N GLU A 362 -52.68 21.51 66.24
CA GLU A 362 -51.84 22.04 67.33
C GLU A 362 -50.38 22.26 66.88
N THR A 363 -49.88 21.42 65.97
CA THR A 363 -48.52 21.48 65.43
C THR A 363 -48.54 21.33 63.92
N LEU A 364 -47.82 22.21 63.24
CA LEU A 364 -47.48 22.14 61.82
C LEU A 364 -46.00 21.79 61.66
N TYR A 365 -45.68 21.00 60.65
CA TYR A 365 -44.32 20.67 60.24
C TYR A 365 -44.04 21.34 58.90
N VAL A 366 -42.94 22.08 58.86
CA VAL A 366 -42.43 22.77 57.68
C VAL A 366 -41.16 22.06 57.21
N PRO A 367 -41.07 21.63 55.94
CA PRO A 367 -39.84 21.06 55.42
C PRO A 367 -38.78 22.15 55.25
N VAL A 368 -37.66 22.02 55.96
CA VAL A 368 -36.54 22.96 55.90
C VAL A 368 -35.55 22.54 54.83
N ARG A 369 -35.21 21.24 54.82
CA ARG A 369 -34.29 20.58 53.88
C ARG A 369 -34.74 19.12 53.70
N PRO A 370 -34.23 18.39 52.70
CA PRO A 370 -34.57 16.97 52.54
C PRO A 370 -34.34 16.18 53.83
N GLY A 371 -35.41 15.60 54.40
CA GLY A 371 -35.36 14.83 55.66
C GLY A 371 -35.42 15.64 56.96
N VAL A 372 -35.43 16.96 56.87
CA VAL A 372 -35.31 17.87 58.01
C VAL A 372 -36.51 18.81 58.05
N TRP A 373 -37.16 18.84 59.21
CA TRP A 373 -38.44 19.50 59.43
C TRP A 373 -38.37 20.41 60.63
N GLN A 374 -39.02 21.56 60.57
CA GLN A 374 -39.20 22.47 61.69
C GLN A 374 -40.65 22.40 62.17
N ALA A 375 -40.84 22.21 63.48
CA ALA A 375 -42.16 22.27 64.07
C ALA A 375 -42.56 23.73 64.35
N TYR A 376 -43.85 24.01 64.14
CA TYR A 376 -44.50 25.28 64.37
C TYR A 376 -45.78 25.02 65.18
N GLN A 377 -45.98 25.74 66.27
CA GLN A 377 -47.08 25.52 67.22
C GLN A 377 -47.85 26.80 67.46
N THR A 378 -49.15 26.65 67.73
CA THR A 378 -50.00 27.75 68.16
C THR A 378 -49.92 27.93 69.67
N ASP A 379 -50.20 29.15 70.16
CA ASP A 379 -50.27 29.47 71.60
C ASP A 379 -51.20 28.53 72.39
N LEU A 380 -52.24 27.96 71.76
CA LEU A 380 -53.12 26.97 72.38
C LEU A 380 -52.37 25.71 72.88
N ALA A 381 -51.29 25.32 72.19
CA ALA A 381 -50.46 24.17 72.57
C ALA A 381 -49.48 24.51 73.71
N GLN A 382 -48.99 25.76 73.78
CA GLN A 382 -48.02 26.20 74.77
C GLN A 382 -48.59 26.19 76.20
N VAL A 383 -49.91 26.38 76.35
CA VAL A 383 -50.59 26.38 77.66
C VAL A 383 -50.77 24.96 78.26
N ARG A 384 -50.68 23.90 77.45
CA ARG A 384 -50.81 22.49 77.92
C ARG A 384 -49.48 21.85 78.34
N GLY A 385 -48.34 22.52 78.13
CA GLY A 385 -46.99 21.95 78.28
C GLY A 385 -46.22 22.31 79.58
N ASN A 386 -46.89 22.79 80.63
CA ASN A 386 -46.28 23.05 81.95
C ASN A 386 -46.74 22.07 83.03
#